data_AF-A0A095B382-F1
#
_entry.id   AF-A0A095B382-F1
#
_cell.length_a   1.000
_cell.length_b   1.000
_cell.length_c   1.000
_cell.angle_alpha   90.00
_cell.angle_beta   90.00
_cell.angle_gamma   90.00
#
_symmetry.space_group_name_H-M   'P 1'
#
loop_
_entity.id
_entity.type
_entity.pdbx_description
1 polymer ?
#
loop_
_entity_poly.entity_id
_entity_poly.type
_entity_poly.pdbx_seq_one_letter_code
_entity_poly.pdbx_strand_id
1 'polypeptide(L)'
;MEIFRLGEVGPPKDDDFHRFKIFVKDEINWKRRHKKKNVEVFTRSTPHTNMKMIKVVAIFPDVSSHVIYDMLHDNDYRSSWDNTMKESTEICRITWNCSIEH
;
A
#
# COMPACT_ATOMS: atom_id res chain seq x y z
N MET A 1 -1.93 -15.48 17.59
CA MET A 1 -2.65 -15.19 16.34
C MET A 1 -1.68 -15.40 15.20
N GLU A 2 -1.99 -16.30 14.27
CA GLU A 2 -1.01 -16.85 13.33
C GLU A 2 -0.84 -15.92 12.12
N ILE A 3 0.32 -15.25 12.05
CA ILE A 3 0.83 -14.67 10.80
C ILE A 3 1.14 -15.86 9.87
N PHE A 4 0.99 -15.68 8.56
CA PHE A 4 1.55 -16.63 7.59
C PHE A 4 2.96 -17.03 8.00
N ARG A 5 3.22 -18.34 8.08
CA ARG A 5 4.56 -18.82 8.39
C ARG A 5 5.49 -18.40 7.26
N LEU A 6 6.78 -18.25 7.57
CA LEU A 6 7.77 -17.96 6.53
C LEU A 6 7.69 -19.02 5.42
N GLY A 7 7.40 -18.58 4.19
CA GLY A 7 7.21 -19.46 3.02
C GLY A 7 5.77 -19.88 2.75
N GLU A 8 4.81 -19.51 3.59
CA GLU A 8 3.38 -19.72 3.35
C GLU A 8 2.79 -18.57 2.50
N VAL A 9 1.95 -18.92 1.54
CA VAL A 9 1.28 -17.97 0.65
C VAL A 9 -0.22 -18.25 0.67
N GLY A 10 -1.02 -17.21 0.85
CA GLY A 10 -2.48 -17.30 0.81
C GLY A 10 -3.13 -15.91 0.76
N PRO A 11 -4.44 -15.85 0.52
CA PRO A 11 -5.17 -14.58 0.54
C PRO A 11 -5.13 -13.95 1.94
N PRO A 12 -4.98 -12.62 2.05
CA PRO A 12 -4.97 -11.94 3.33
C PRO A 12 -6.29 -12.14 4.09
N LYS A 13 -6.20 -12.34 5.40
CA LYS A 13 -7.35 -12.50 6.31
C LYS A 13 -7.74 -11.15 6.91
N ASP A 14 -8.92 -11.07 7.52
CA ASP A 14 -9.42 -9.84 8.17
C ASP A 14 -8.44 -9.22 9.18
N ASP A 15 -7.75 -10.09 9.93
CA ASP A 15 -6.72 -9.70 10.89
C ASP A 15 -5.52 -8.99 10.24
N ASP A 16 -5.14 -9.39 9.02
CA ASP A 16 -4.06 -8.75 8.27
C ASP A 16 -4.45 -7.31 7.91
N PHE A 17 -5.69 -7.09 7.47
CA PHE A 17 -6.23 -5.76 7.19
C PHE A 17 -6.36 -4.92 8.46
N HIS A 18 -6.80 -5.51 9.57
CA HIS A 18 -6.88 -4.82 10.86
C HIS A 18 -5.50 -4.35 11.33
N ARG A 19 -4.51 -5.24 11.26
CA ARG A 19 -3.11 -4.93 11.59
C ARG A 19 -2.55 -3.85 10.67
N PHE A 20 -2.81 -3.93 9.36
CA PHE A 20 -2.38 -2.90 8.42
C PHE A 20 -2.98 -1.53 8.80
N LYS A 21 -4.27 -1.46 9.14
CA LYS A 21 -4.92 -0.22 9.61
C LYS A 21 -4.28 0.34 10.88
N ILE A 22 -3.95 -0.50 11.86
CA ILE A 22 -3.22 -0.07 13.07
C ILE A 22 -1.82 0.44 12.68
N PHE A 23 -1.12 -0.31 11.83
CA PHE A 23 0.24 -0.02 11.42
C PHE A 23 0.38 1.32 10.69
N VAL A 24 -0.56 1.67 9.80
CA VAL A 24 -0.55 2.94 9.09
C VAL A 24 -0.94 4.13 9.99
N LYS A 25 -1.81 3.88 10.99
CA LYS A 25 -2.26 4.86 11.98
C LYS A 25 -1.29 5.04 13.16
N ASP A 26 -0.24 4.23 13.25
CA ASP A 26 0.81 4.40 14.23
C ASP A 26 1.45 5.80 14.08
N GLU A 27 1.49 6.55 15.18
CA GLU A 27 2.08 7.89 15.26
C GLU A 27 3.44 7.88 15.98
N ILE A 28 3.80 6.77 16.63
CA ILE A 28 4.96 6.67 17.52
C ILE A 28 6.19 6.25 16.72
N ASN A 29 6.08 5.18 15.94
CA ASN A 29 7.26 4.59 15.28
C ASN A 29 7.58 5.21 13.91
N TRP A 30 6.72 6.08 13.40
CA TRP A 30 6.88 6.74 12.11
C TRP A 30 7.51 8.12 12.27
N LYS A 31 8.70 8.31 11.69
CA LYS A 31 9.39 9.61 11.72
C LYS A 31 9.13 10.37 10.42
N ARG A 32 8.52 11.56 10.50
CA ARG A 32 8.33 12.43 9.34
C ARG A 32 9.68 12.88 8.79
N ARG A 33 9.88 12.74 7.48
CA ARG A 33 11.09 13.14 6.74
C ARG A 33 10.84 14.27 5.76
N HIS A 34 9.62 14.37 5.23
CA HIS A 34 9.25 15.41 4.29
C HIS A 34 7.81 15.85 4.52
N LYS A 35 7.55 17.13 4.27
CA LYS A 35 6.21 17.72 4.23
C LYS A 35 6.21 18.83 3.18
N LYS A 36 5.35 18.71 2.18
CA LYS A 36 5.15 19.73 1.14
C LYS A 36 3.71 19.71 0.67
N LYS A 37 3.03 20.86 0.74
CA LYS A 37 1.60 20.98 0.43
C LYS A 37 0.80 19.91 1.18
N ASN A 38 0.06 19.08 0.45
CA ASN A 38 -0.82 18.04 0.98
C ASN A 38 -0.12 16.67 1.08
N VAL A 39 1.20 16.62 0.95
CA VAL A 39 1.97 15.36 0.98
C VAL A 39 2.95 15.37 2.15
N GLU A 40 2.88 14.31 2.96
CA GLU A 40 3.82 14.03 4.04
C GLU A 40 4.48 12.65 3.82
N VAL A 41 5.79 12.57 4.04
CA VAL A 41 6.57 11.32 3.92
C VAL A 41 7.17 10.97 5.27
N PHE A 42 6.99 9.72 5.67
CA PHE A 42 7.48 9.17 6.93
C PHE A 42 8.35 7.95 6.66
N THR A 43 9.30 7.71 7.56
CA THR A 43 10.14 6.51 7.53
C THR A 43 10.13 5.81 8.88
N ARG A 44 10.18 4.48 8.86
CA ARG A 44 10.33 3.62 10.04
C ARG A 44 11.46 2.64 9.80
N SER A 45 12.35 2.48 10.77
CA SER A 45 13.38 1.44 10.73
C SER A 45 12.75 0.09 11.04
N THR A 46 13.18 -0.94 10.31
CA THR A 46 12.78 -2.33 10.57
C THR A 46 13.86 -3.06 11.34
N PRO A 47 13.51 -3.81 12.40
CA PRO A 47 14.43 -4.74 13.00
C PRO A 47 14.97 -5.72 11.95
N HIS A 48 16.25 -6.09 12.06
CA HIS A 48 16.89 -7.13 11.22
C HIS A 48 17.21 -6.77 9.76
N THR A 49 16.98 -5.54 9.30
CA THR A 49 17.45 -5.10 7.97
C THR A 49 17.75 -3.60 7.95
N ASN A 50 18.66 -3.19 7.07
CA ASN A 50 18.99 -1.78 6.82
C ASN A 50 17.94 -1.07 5.94
N MET A 51 16.94 -1.81 5.44
CA MET A 51 15.83 -1.24 4.69
C MET A 51 14.96 -0.37 5.60
N LYS A 52 14.45 0.73 5.05
CA LYS A 52 13.48 1.58 5.74
C LYS A 52 12.12 1.39 5.11
N MET A 53 11.10 1.23 5.95
CA MET A 53 9.71 1.33 5.50
C MET A 53 9.38 2.79 5.24
N ILE A 54 8.60 3.05 4.19
CA ILE A 54 8.15 4.38 3.78
C ILE A 54 6.64 4.43 3.90
N LYS A 55 6.11 5.49 4.51
CA LYS A 55 4.68 5.83 4.52
C LYS A 55 4.52 7.19 3.87
N VAL A 56 3.68 7.27 2.85
CA VAL A 56 3.31 8.53 2.19
C VAL A 56 1.85 8.81 2.50
N VAL A 57 1.57 10.00 3.02
CA VAL A 57 0.21 10.48 3.28
C VAL A 57 -0.05 11.63 2.33
N ALA A 58 -1.02 11.47 1.44
CA ALA A 58 -1.46 12.49 0.49
C ALA A 58 -2.93 12.82 0.75
N ILE A 59 -3.27 14.11 0.81
CA ILE A 59 -4.65 14.58 1.04
C ILE A 59 -5.18 15.25 -0.23
N PHE A 60 -6.31 14.74 -0.71
CA PHE A 60 -7.03 15.25 -1.88
C PHE A 60 -8.40 15.76 -1.42
N PRO A 61 -8.53 17.05 -1.04
CA PRO A 61 -9.76 17.56 -0.43
C PRO A 61 -10.95 17.56 -1.40
N ASP A 62 -10.68 17.67 -2.70
CA ASP A 62 -11.68 17.82 -3.74
C ASP A 62 -11.96 16.51 -4.51
N VAL A 63 -11.43 15.38 -4.02
CA VAL A 63 -11.56 14.06 -4.65
C VAL A 63 -12.17 13.08 -3.65
N SER A 64 -13.22 12.38 -4.07
CA SER A 64 -13.86 11.34 -3.26
C SER A 64 -12.97 10.11 -3.12
N SER A 65 -13.13 9.37 -2.01
CA SER A 65 -12.32 8.17 -1.75
C SER A 65 -12.53 7.06 -2.78
N HIS A 66 -13.72 6.93 -3.37
CA HIS A 66 -14.00 5.93 -4.40
C HIS A 66 -13.28 6.23 -5.71
N VAL A 67 -13.20 7.51 -6.12
CA VAL A 67 -12.44 7.89 -7.32
C VAL A 67 -10.95 7.56 -7.15
N ILE A 68 -10.39 7.78 -5.96
CA ILE A 68 -9.00 7.40 -5.66
C ILE A 68 -8.85 5.87 -5.68
N TYR A 69 -9.82 5.14 -5.13
CA TYR A 69 -9.82 3.68 -5.14
C TYR A 69 -9.80 3.14 -6.57
N ASP A 70 -10.71 3.60 -7.44
CA ASP A 70 -10.81 3.14 -8.82
C ASP A 70 -9.54 3.51 -9.62
N MET A 71 -9.06 4.76 -9.49
CA MET A 71 -7.83 5.22 -10.13
C MET A 71 -6.59 4.36 -9.80
N LEU A 72 -6.51 3.81 -8.58
CA LEU A 72 -5.39 2.97 -8.15
C LEU A 72 -5.50 1.52 -8.62
N HIS A 73 -6.72 1.02 -8.86
CA HIS A 73 -6.98 -0.38 -9.24
C HIS A 73 -7.22 -0.54 -10.75
N ASP A 74 -7.45 0.53 -11.49
CA ASP A 74 -7.51 0.53 -12.95
C ASP A 74 -6.10 0.60 -13.55
N ASN A 75 -5.56 -0.56 -13.94
CA ASN A 75 -4.20 -0.65 -14.50
C ASN A 75 -4.06 0.11 -15.83
N ASP A 76 -5.10 0.11 -16.67
CA ASP A 76 -5.07 0.80 -17.96
C ASP A 76 -5.01 2.31 -17.75
N TYR A 77 -5.90 2.84 -16.89
CA TYR A 77 -5.89 4.26 -16.55
C TYR A 77 -4.62 4.65 -15.80
N ARG A 78 -4.12 3.81 -14.89
CA ARG A 78 -2.89 4.09 -14.14
C ARG A 78 -1.69 4.27 -15.07
N SER A 79 -1.59 3.47 -16.13
CA SER A 79 -0.53 3.57 -17.13
C SER A 79 -0.51 4.91 -17.88
N SER A 80 -1.64 5.62 -17.95
CA SER A 80 -1.73 6.89 -18.67
C SER A 80 -1.14 8.08 -17.89
N TRP A 81 -0.96 7.98 -16.57
CA TRP A 81 -0.52 9.10 -15.73
C TRP A 81 0.63 8.77 -14.77
N ASP A 82 0.79 7.50 -14.35
CA ASP A 82 1.92 7.07 -13.52
C ASP A 82 3.15 6.82 -14.40
N ASN A 83 3.99 7.85 -14.57
CA ASN A 83 5.23 7.75 -15.36
C ASN A 83 6.21 6.66 -14.85
N THR A 84 6.01 6.15 -13.64
CA THR A 84 6.83 5.07 -13.08
C THR A 84 6.26 3.68 -13.34
N MET A 85 5.01 3.59 -13.77
CA MET A 85 4.37 2.34 -14.21
C MET A 85 4.88 1.98 -15.61
N LYS A 86 5.36 0.74 -15.77
CA LYS A 86 5.82 0.21 -17.07
C LYS A 86 4.77 -0.70 -17.69
N GLU A 87 4.36 -1.71 -16.92
CA GLU A 87 3.41 -2.74 -17.29
C GLU A 87 2.77 -3.26 -15.99
N SER A 88 1.52 -3.72 -16.05
CA SER A 88 0.88 -4.51 -15.00
C SER A 88 -0.12 -5.45 -15.64
N THR A 89 0.12 -6.75 -15.54
CA THR A 89 -0.76 -7.80 -16.09
C THR A 89 -1.17 -8.77 -14.99
N GLU A 90 -2.47 -9.07 -14.90
CA GLU A 90 -2.99 -10.12 -14.01
C GLU A 90 -2.48 -11.49 -14.48
N ILE A 91 -1.67 -12.15 -13.65
CA ILE A 91 -1.18 -13.51 -13.90
C ILE A 91 -2.26 -14.53 -13.54
N CYS A 92 -2.83 -14.40 -12.34
CA CYS A 92 -3.92 -15.26 -11.89
C CYS A 92 -4.79 -14.58 -10.84
N ARG A 93 -6.04 -15.04 -10.76
CA ARG A 93 -7.00 -14.63 -9.74
C ARG A 93 -7.20 -15.75 -8.72
N ILE A 94 -6.97 -15.45 -7.45
CA ILE A 94 -7.13 -16.39 -6.32
C ILE A 94 -8.56 -16.32 -5.79
N THR A 95 -9.05 -15.11 -5.53
CA THR A 95 -10.43 -14.82 -5.10
C THR A 95 -10.96 -13.59 -5.84
N TRP A 96 -12.22 -13.23 -5.63
CA TRP A 96 -12.82 -12.04 -6.25
C TRP A 96 -12.12 -10.71 -5.88
N ASN A 97 -11.34 -10.69 -4.79
CA ASN A 97 -10.60 -9.54 -4.28
C ASN A 97 -9.10 -9.81 -4.07
N CYS A 98 -8.55 -10.88 -4.67
CA CYS A 98 -7.14 -11.23 -4.53
C CYS A 98 -6.61 -11.81 -5.85
N SER A 99 -5.67 -11.11 -6.45
CA SER A 99 -4.97 -11.44 -7.69
C SER A 99 -3.46 -11.44 -7.47
N ILE A 100 -2.74 -12.11 -8.38
CA ILE A 100 -1.30 -12.00 -8.55
C ILE A 100 -1.06 -11.25 -9.85
N GLU A 101 -0.26 -10.18 -9.80
CA GLU A 101 0.05 -9.29 -10.93
C GLU A 101 1.56 -9.20 -11.12
N HIS A 102 2.00 -8.95 -12.37
CA HIS A 102 3.40 -8.70 -12.75
C HIS A 102 3.54 -7.41 -13.56
#